data_AF-A0A061NEH0-F1
#
_entry.id   AF-A0A061NEH0-F1
#
_cell.length_a   1.000
_cell.length_b   1.000
_cell.length_c   1.000
_cell.angle_alpha   90.00
_cell.angle_beta   90.00
_cell.angle_gamma   90.00
#
_symmetry.space_group_name_H-M   'P 1'
#
loop_
_entity.id
_entity.type
_entity.pdbx_description
1 polymer ?
#
loop_
_entity_poly.entity_id
_entity_poly.type
_entity_poly.pdbx_seq_one_letter_code
_entity_poly.pdbx_strand_id
1 'polypeptide(L)'
;MIIIEKALVTCDCGKHFKVREIKKRRMGVHQGQKVRAHFFVCPDCRKKHPFLWENDDIRKLRQKNKQHQDKMGEYIRAKQIGKAEHEKWQFEQGMTKARGIKGELKERFPFP
;
A
#
# COMPACT_ATOMS: atom_id res chain seq x y z
N MET A 1 14.00 19.02 5.06
CA MET A 1 14.18 17.55 5.12
C MET A 1 12.80 16.91 5.17
N ILE A 2 12.25 16.46 4.04
CA ILE A 2 10.87 15.94 3.98
C ILE A 2 10.88 14.53 4.55
N ILE A 3 10.32 14.35 5.75
CA ILE A 3 10.16 13.05 6.40
C ILE A 3 9.00 12.34 5.70
N ILE A 4 9.30 11.40 4.80
CA ILE A 4 8.28 10.51 4.23
C ILE A 4 8.01 9.42 5.27
N GLU A 5 6.90 9.52 6.01
CA GLU A 5 6.42 8.46 6.90
C GLU A 5 6.12 7.20 6.09
N LYS A 6 6.90 6.12 6.27
CA LYS A 6 6.89 4.98 5.33
C LYS A 6 5.95 3.83 5.70
N ALA A 7 5.49 3.74 6.96
CA ALA A 7 4.28 3.04 7.41
C ALA A 7 4.21 3.09 8.94
N LEU A 8 2.99 3.17 9.50
CA LEU A 8 2.73 2.81 10.89
C LEU A 8 2.42 1.32 10.96
N VAL A 9 3.19 0.56 11.74
CA VAL A 9 3.03 -0.90 11.83
C VAL A 9 2.94 -1.31 13.29
N THR A 10 1.99 -2.19 13.58
CA THR A 10 1.85 -2.83 14.90
C THR A 10 2.61 -4.15 14.89
N CYS A 11 3.47 -4.32 15.89
CA CYS A 11 4.14 -5.57 16.20
C CYS A 11 3.23 -6.46 17.03
N ASP A 12 3.37 -7.79 16.92
CA ASP A 12 2.65 -8.76 17.76
C ASP A 12 2.99 -8.60 19.26
N CYS A 13 4.08 -7.89 19.56
CA CYS A 13 4.46 -7.45 20.90
C CYS A 13 3.63 -6.28 21.45
N GLY A 14 2.59 -5.83 20.73
CA GLY A 14 1.69 -4.74 21.12
C GLY A 14 2.23 -3.33 20.87
N LYS A 15 3.47 -3.20 20.39
CA LYS A 15 4.12 -1.91 20.14
C LYS A 15 3.90 -1.40 18.71
N HIS A 16 3.87 -0.09 18.57
CA HIS A 16 3.69 0.61 17.31
C HIS A 16 5.01 1.21 16.83
N PHE A 17 5.33 1.03 15.55
CA PHE A 17 6.57 1.51 14.96
C PHE A 17 6.28 2.37 13.73
N LYS A 18 6.99 3.50 13.63
CA LYS A 18 7.13 4.26 12.39
C LYS A 18 8.30 3.67 11.60
N VAL A 19 8.00 2.84 10.61
CA VAL A 19 9.02 2.15 9.82
C VAL A 19 9.57 3.12 8.77
N ARG A 20 10.86 3.50 8.88
CA ARG A 20 11.57 4.32 7.87
C ARG A 20 12.28 3.47 6.84
N GLU A 21 12.88 2.36 7.27
CA GLU A 21 13.57 1.40 6.40
C GLU A 21 12.72 0.17 6.16
N ILE A 22 12.47 -0.11 4.88
CA ILE A 22 11.62 -1.22 4.47
C ILE A 22 12.49 -2.29 3.81
N LYS A 23 12.57 -3.46 4.44
CA LYS A 23 13.20 -4.63 3.82
C LYS A 23 12.20 -5.31 2.90
N LYS A 24 12.65 -5.69 1.71
CA LYS A 24 11.82 -6.38 0.72
C LYS A 24 12.31 -7.82 0.57
N ARG A 25 11.40 -8.77 0.67
CA ARG A 25 11.65 -10.18 0.37
C ARG A 25 10.85 -10.58 -0.86
N ARG A 26 11.51 -11.25 -1.81
CA ARG A 26 10.79 -11.90 -2.91
C ARG A 26 10.00 -13.08 -2.34
N MET A 27 8.71 -13.13 -2.61
CA MET A 27 7.82 -14.20 -2.15
C MET A 27 7.51 -15.22 -3.25
N GLY A 28 7.50 -14.79 -4.51
CA GLY A 28 7.19 -15.68 -5.63
C GLY A 28 6.76 -14.92 -6.88
N VAL A 29 5.96 -15.59 -7.71
CA VAL A 29 5.35 -15.04 -8.92
C VAL A 29 3.85 -15.35 -8.89
N HIS A 30 3.02 -14.36 -9.21
CA HIS A 30 1.57 -14.47 -9.30
C HIS A 30 1.10 -13.75 -10.57
N GLN A 31 0.32 -14.44 -11.42
CA GLN A 31 -0.13 -13.92 -12.71
C GLN A 31 1.01 -13.33 -13.57
N GLY A 32 2.17 -13.99 -13.57
CA GLY A 32 3.37 -13.54 -14.27
C GLY A 32 4.12 -12.36 -13.62
N GLN A 33 3.63 -11.82 -12.49
CA GLN A 33 4.25 -10.70 -11.79
C GLN A 33 5.01 -11.14 -10.54
N LYS A 34 6.14 -10.47 -10.25
CA LYS A 34 6.93 -10.74 -9.05
C LYS A 34 6.20 -10.20 -7.82
N VAL A 35 6.01 -11.06 -6.82
CA VAL A 35 5.41 -10.69 -5.52
C VAL A 35 6.51 -10.42 -4.50
N ARG A 36 6.38 -9.32 -3.77
CA ARG A 36 7.31 -8.88 -2.73
C ARG A 36 6.57 -8.63 -1.43
N ALA A 37 7.11 -9.15 -0.34
CA ALA A 37 6.69 -8.80 1.01
C ALA A 37 7.65 -7.75 1.58
N HIS A 38 7.07 -6.66 2.06
CA HIS A 38 7.75 -5.61 2.81
C HIS A 38 7.61 -5.94 4.28
N PHE A 39 8.74 -5.99 4.99
CA PHE A 39 8.79 -6.38 6.38
C PHE A 39 9.78 -5.50 7.16
N PHE A 40 9.60 -5.47 8.47
CA PHE A 40 10.57 -4.90 9.40
C PHE A 40 10.95 -5.95 10.45
N VAL A 41 12.08 -5.76 11.11
CA VAL A 41 12.47 -6.58 12.27
C VAL A 41 12.16 -5.75 13.51
N CYS A 42 11.33 -6.27 14.39
CA CYS A 42 11.04 -5.57 15.65
C CYS A 42 12.29 -5.53 16.52
N PRO A 43 12.69 -4.37 17.06
CA PRO A 43 13.88 -4.27 17.92
C PRO A 43 13.73 -5.05 19.22
N ASP A 44 12.50 -5.16 19.76
CA ASP A 44 12.24 -5.79 21.05
C ASP A 44 12.14 -7.33 20.93
N CYS A 45 11.24 -7.81 20.08
CA CYS A 45 10.99 -9.25 19.95
C CYS A 45 11.88 -9.93 18.88
N ARG A 46 12.63 -9.14 18.09
CA ARG A 46 13.53 -9.60 17.02
C ARG A 46 12.86 -10.43 15.91
N LYS A 47 11.53 -10.50 15.90
CA LYS A 47 10.74 -11.17 14.86
C LYS A 47 10.59 -10.29 13.63
N LYS A 48 10.45 -10.94 12.47
CA LYS A 48 10.13 -10.28 11.20
C LYS A 48 8.61 -10.12 11.12
N HIS A 49 8.16 -8.91 10.89
CA HIS A 49 6.75 -8.60 10.72
C HIS A 49 6.52 -8.07 9.31
N PRO A 50 5.91 -8.87 8.41
CA PRO A 50 5.46 -8.40 7.12
C PRO A 50 4.26 -7.46 7.29
N PHE A 51 4.26 -6.33 6.60
CA PHE A 51 3.19 -5.35 6.70
C PHE A 51 2.61 -4.93 5.35
N LEU A 52 3.23 -5.33 4.24
CA LEU A 52 2.72 -5.04 2.90
C LEU A 52 3.17 -6.10 1.90
N TRP A 53 2.22 -6.63 1.13
CA TRP A 53 2.46 -7.41 -0.07
C TRP A 53 2.28 -6.51 -1.29
N GLU A 54 3.19 -6.62 -2.25
CA GLU A 54 3.25 -5.76 -3.43
C GLU A 54 3.61 -6.58 -4.67
N ASN A 55 2.89 -6.32 -5.76
CA ASN A 55 3.23 -6.67 -7.13
C ASN A 55 3.13 -5.42 -8.03
N ASP A 56 3.31 -5.59 -9.33
CA ASP A 56 3.26 -4.47 -10.27
C ASP A 56 1.86 -3.86 -10.38
N ASP A 57 0.80 -4.65 -10.24
CA ASP A 57 -0.58 -4.14 -10.26
C ASP A 57 -0.90 -3.23 -9.08
N ILE A 58 -0.51 -3.62 -7.85
CA ILE A 58 -0.67 -2.75 -6.67
C ILE A 58 0.11 -1.44 -6.86
N ARG A 59 1.30 -1.49 -7.45
CA ARG A 59 2.10 -0.29 -7.73
C ARG A 59 1.41 0.62 -8.75
N LYS A 60 0.88 0.06 -9.85
CA LYS A 60 0.12 0.80 -10.85
C LYS A 60 -1.16 1.41 -10.26
N LEU A 61 -1.88 0.67 -9.42
CA LEU A 61 -3.08 1.16 -8.75
C LEU A 61 -2.77 2.31 -7.79
N ARG A 62 -1.68 2.22 -7.00
CA ARG A 62 -1.24 3.34 -6.15
C ARG A 62 -0.95 4.60 -6.95
N GLN A 63 -0.26 4.45 -8.09
CA GLN A 63 0.06 5.59 -8.96
C GLN A 63 -1.22 6.21 -9.55
N LYS A 64 -2.15 5.40 -10.04
CA LYS A 64 -3.45 5.88 -10.56
C LYS A 64 -4.27 6.56 -9.46
N ASN A 65 -4.37 5.96 -8.28
CA ASN A 65 -5.09 6.53 -7.15
C ASN A 65 -4.51 7.88 -6.74
N LYS A 66 -3.18 8.04 -6.75
CA LYS A 66 -2.54 9.34 -6.52
C LYS A 66 -2.98 10.37 -7.57
N GLN A 67 -2.99 10.01 -8.85
CA GLN A 67 -3.45 10.90 -9.92
C GLN A 67 -4.92 11.30 -9.74
N HIS A 68 -5.80 10.37 -9.39
CA HIS A 68 -7.21 10.66 -9.10
C HIS A 68 -7.34 11.62 -7.90
N GLN A 69 -6.55 11.41 -6.84
CA GLN A 69 -6.54 12.28 -5.67
C GLN A 69 -6.04 13.70 -6.01
N ASP A 70 -4.98 13.80 -6.81
CA ASP A 70 -4.42 15.09 -7.27
C ASP A 70 -5.47 15.86 -8.11
N LYS A 71 -6.07 15.20 -9.11
CA LYS A 71 -7.14 15.76 -9.95
C LYS A 71 -8.38 16.16 -9.16
N MET A 72 -8.79 15.34 -8.19
CA MET A 72 -9.90 15.66 -7.30
C MET A 72 -9.63 16.98 -6.57
N GLY A 73 -8.40 17.17 -6.05
CA GLY A 73 -7.99 18.44 -5.42
C GLY A 73 -8.01 19.63 -6.38
N GLU A 74 -7.60 19.43 -7.64
CA GLU A 74 -7.70 20.46 -8.69
C GLU A 74 -9.14 20.85 -9.00
N TYR A 75 -10.03 19.87 -9.16
CA TYR A 75 -11.45 20.13 -9.43
C TYR A 75 -12.16 20.79 -8.26
N ILE A 76 -11.84 20.43 -7.02
CA ILE A 76 -12.36 21.11 -5.83
C ILE A 76 -11.94 22.59 -5.83
N ARG A 77 -10.66 22.88 -6.09
CA ARG A 77 -10.17 24.27 -6.20
C ARG A 77 -10.85 25.04 -7.32
N ALA A 78 -11.12 24.38 -8.45
CA ALA A 78 -11.84 24.95 -9.59
C ALA A 78 -13.37 24.99 -9.40
N LYS A 79 -13.90 24.59 -8.24
CA LYS A 79 -15.34 24.46 -7.94
C LYS A 79 -16.10 23.53 -8.92
N GLN A 80 -15.41 22.61 -9.57
CA GLN A 80 -15.98 21.62 -10.50
C GLN A 80 -16.39 20.35 -9.73
N ILE A 81 -17.41 20.45 -8.87
CA ILE A 81 -17.76 19.40 -7.90
C ILE A 81 -18.12 18.07 -8.56
N GLY A 82 -18.93 18.06 -9.63
CA GLY A 82 -19.28 16.81 -10.31
C GLY A 82 -18.08 16.05 -10.88
N LYS A 83 -17.02 16.76 -11.32
CA LYS A 83 -15.77 16.12 -11.75
C LYS A 83 -14.96 15.61 -10.55
N ALA A 84 -14.93 16.36 -9.46
CA ALA A 84 -14.29 15.91 -8.22
C ALA A 84 -14.95 14.64 -7.66
N GLU A 85 -16.28 14.54 -7.70
CA GLU A 85 -17.02 13.34 -7.29
C GLU A 85 -16.72 12.13 -8.19
N HIS A 86 -16.60 12.36 -9.50
CA HIS A 86 -16.18 11.31 -10.41
C HIS A 86 -14.78 10.77 -10.08
N GLU A 87 -13.80 11.65 -9.87
CA GLU A 87 -12.43 11.25 -9.49
C GLU A 87 -12.41 10.55 -8.11
N LYS A 88 -13.24 11.00 -7.16
CA LYS A 88 -13.43 10.34 -5.86
C LYS A 88 -13.92 8.91 -6.04
N TRP A 89 -14.93 8.69 -6.87
CA TRP A 89 -15.45 7.36 -7.16
C TRP A 89 -14.36 6.46 -7.78
N GLN A 90 -13.59 6.97 -8.75
CA GLN A 90 -12.48 6.22 -9.35
C GLN A 90 -11.41 5.83 -8.32
N PHE A 91 -11.08 6.74 -7.41
CA PHE A 91 -10.16 6.48 -6.29
C PHE A 91 -10.67 5.36 -5.38
N GLU A 92 -11.94 5.40 -5.00
CA GLU A 92 -12.58 4.39 -4.15
C GLU A 92 -12.57 3.00 -4.81
N GLN A 93 -12.90 2.91 -6.11
CA GLN A 93 -12.81 1.67 -6.87
C GLN A 93 -11.37 1.11 -6.91
N GLY A 94 -10.39 1.98 -7.16
CA GLY A 94 -8.98 1.60 -7.16
C GLY A 94 -8.50 1.09 -5.78
N MET A 95 -8.98 1.71 -4.69
CA MET A 95 -8.68 1.28 -3.32
C MET A 95 -9.27 -0.09 -3.01
N THR A 96 -10.52 -0.33 -3.40
CA THR A 96 -11.18 -1.65 -3.24
C THR A 96 -10.43 -2.73 -4.00
N LYS A 97 -10.07 -2.48 -5.27
CA LYS A 97 -9.27 -3.41 -6.07
C LYS A 97 -7.91 -3.70 -5.45
N ALA A 98 -7.22 -2.67 -4.95
CA ALA A 98 -5.93 -2.85 -4.30
C ALA A 98 -6.03 -3.66 -3.00
N ARG A 99 -7.13 -3.54 -2.23
CA ARG A 99 -7.39 -4.37 -1.04
C ARG A 99 -7.60 -5.83 -1.42
N GLY A 100 -8.38 -6.11 -2.46
CA GLY A 100 -8.61 -7.46 -2.98
C GLY A 100 -7.30 -8.16 -3.36
N ILE A 101 -6.50 -7.54 -4.22
CA ILE A 101 -5.20 -8.10 -4.65
C ILE A 101 -4.27 -8.31 -3.44
N LYS A 102 -4.23 -7.38 -2.48
CA LYS A 102 -3.42 -7.56 -1.26
C LYS A 102 -3.87 -8.76 -0.42
N GLY A 103 -5.18 -9.00 -0.31
CA GLY A 103 -5.74 -10.16 0.37
C GLY A 103 -5.28 -11.45 -0.29
N GLU A 104 -5.50 -11.56 -1.60
CA GLU A 104 -5.09 -12.73 -2.41
C GLU A 104 -3.59 -13.01 -2.31
N LEU A 105 -2.75 -11.97 -2.39
CA LEU A 105 -1.31 -12.12 -2.26
C LEU A 105 -0.90 -12.56 -0.85
N LYS A 106 -1.58 -12.09 0.20
CA LYS A 106 -1.28 -12.46 1.59
C LYS A 106 -1.64 -13.92 1.86
N GLU A 107 -2.80 -14.38 1.37
CA GLU A 107 -3.26 -15.76 1.51
C GLU A 107 -2.37 -16.73 0.72
N ARG A 108 -2.04 -16.38 -0.52
CA ARG A 108 -1.23 -17.25 -1.39
C ARG A 108 0.24 -17.29 -1.03
N PHE A 109 0.77 -16.21 -0.44
CA PHE A 109 2.18 -16.11 -0.06
C PHE A 109 2.30 -15.78 1.43
N PRO A 110 2.02 -16.75 2.32
CA PRO A 110 2.24 -16.57 3.75
C PRO A 110 3.72 -16.27 4.00
N PHE A 111 3.98 -15.35 4.90
CA PHE A 111 5.35 -14.97 5.23
C PHE A 111 5.92 -15.98 6.24
N PRO A 112 7.09 -16.59 5.97
CA PRO A 112 7.72 -17.54 6.88
C PRO A 112 8.65 -16.86 7.89
#